data_AF-A0A847JH04-F1
#
_entry.id   AF-A0A847JH04-F1
#
_cell.length_a   1.000
_cell.length_b   1.000
_cell.length_c   1.000
_cell.angle_alpha   90.00
_cell.angle_beta   90.00
_cell.angle_gamma   90.00
#
_symmetry.space_group_name_H-M   'P 1'
#
loop_
_entity.id
_entity.type
_entity.pdbx_description
1 polymer ?
#
loop_
_entity_poly.entity_id
_entity_poly.type
_entity_poly.pdbx_seq_one_letter_code
_entity_poly.pdbx_strand_id
1 'polypeptide(L)'
;MQVDGKSAVEQRIAGAFKAAADATGTSFDYLLKTSRRESDHRPDLAADGSSAKGLFQFVDQTWFELVRREGPSVGLERFAEKIVADGKGGWTVADPIDRAKILSLRTDPLVSAVMAGKFTQDNARRLTDQLGRAPSEGELYAAHVLGPAGATRLFRLAATEPNAPAVVAFPKAASANPGLFYRPGGQAVTSGELFARLTRMPDTDGDPTTSRIAAAHRDLSASGSKTDAASVALLLRAQAAAAVGEEKLGVSAGRPTAADRRLVETALGDTAIPGASDAVGA
;
A
#
# COMPACT_ATOMS: atom_id res chain seq x y z
N MET A 1 16.84 19.51 -17.41
CA MET A 1 17.33 18.84 -16.19
C MET A 1 16.18 18.47 -15.23
N GLN A 2 15.04 17.96 -15.74
CA GLN A 2 13.88 17.50 -14.94
C GLN A 2 13.52 16.04 -15.25
N VAL A 3 14.29 15.41 -16.15
CA VAL A 3 14.11 14.04 -16.63
C VAL A 3 14.74 13.03 -15.66
N ASP A 4 15.85 13.40 -15.01
CA ASP A 4 16.63 12.52 -14.13
C ASP A 4 15.90 12.20 -12.81
N GLY A 5 15.23 13.18 -12.21
CA GLY A 5 14.52 13.00 -10.93
C GLY A 5 13.24 12.15 -11.03
N LYS A 6 12.46 12.29 -12.12
CA LYS A 6 11.25 11.48 -12.34
C LYS A 6 11.59 10.01 -12.61
N SER A 7 12.65 9.78 -13.40
CA SER A 7 13.19 8.44 -13.66
C SER A 7 13.62 7.74 -12.36
N ALA A 8 14.24 8.47 -11.42
CA ALA A 8 14.65 7.91 -10.13
C ALA A 8 13.46 7.48 -9.25
N VAL A 9 12.37 8.25 -9.21
CA VAL A 9 11.15 7.88 -8.45
C VAL A 9 10.49 6.64 -9.05
N GLU A 10 10.38 6.57 -10.37
CA GLU A 10 9.77 5.43 -11.07
C GLU A 10 10.57 4.15 -10.87
N GLN A 11 11.91 4.23 -10.92
CA GLN A 11 12.80 3.11 -10.60
C GLN A 11 12.65 2.65 -9.14
N ARG A 12 12.55 3.59 -8.19
CA ARG A 12 12.31 3.29 -6.78
C ARG A 12 10.99 2.55 -6.57
N ILE A 13 9.92 3.01 -7.21
CA ILE A 13 8.61 2.36 -7.17
C ILE A 13 8.68 0.95 -7.80
N ALA A 14 9.36 0.80 -8.94
CA ALA A 14 9.54 -0.49 -9.58
C ALA A 14 10.30 -1.50 -8.68
N GLY A 15 11.37 -1.05 -8.03
CA GLY A 15 12.12 -1.85 -7.05
C GLY A 15 11.28 -2.23 -5.84
N ALA A 16 10.52 -1.29 -5.28
CA ALA A 16 9.60 -1.53 -4.18
C ALA A 16 8.52 -2.56 -4.52
N PHE A 17 7.89 -2.44 -5.69
CA PHE A 17 6.87 -3.40 -6.14
C PHE A 17 7.47 -4.78 -6.43
N LYS A 18 8.68 -4.85 -6.98
CA LYS A 18 9.39 -6.12 -7.14
C LYS A 18 9.63 -6.80 -5.79
N ALA A 19 10.20 -6.08 -4.82
CA ALA A 19 10.46 -6.62 -3.48
C ALA A 19 9.17 -7.05 -2.78
N ALA A 20 8.11 -6.25 -2.86
CA ALA A 20 6.82 -6.59 -2.30
C ALA A 20 6.23 -7.84 -2.97
N ALA A 21 6.35 -7.96 -4.29
CA ALA A 21 5.88 -9.13 -5.02
C ALA A 21 6.65 -10.39 -4.61
N ASP A 22 7.98 -10.32 -4.55
CA ASP A 22 8.83 -11.45 -4.16
C ASP A 22 8.57 -11.88 -2.70
N ALA A 23 8.42 -10.93 -1.77
CA ALA A 23 8.29 -11.22 -0.34
C ALA A 23 6.87 -11.60 0.10
N THR A 24 5.84 -11.19 -0.64
CA THR A 24 4.44 -11.41 -0.25
C THR A 24 3.69 -12.38 -1.15
N GLY A 25 4.14 -12.58 -2.39
CA GLY A 25 3.42 -13.38 -3.39
C GLY A 25 2.30 -12.63 -4.11
N THR A 26 2.09 -11.34 -3.83
CA THR A 26 1.20 -10.48 -4.63
C THR A 26 1.85 -10.17 -5.98
N SER A 27 1.07 -10.09 -7.07
CA SER A 27 1.64 -9.79 -8.38
C SER A 27 2.13 -8.34 -8.48
N PHE A 28 3.22 -8.13 -9.22
CA PHE A 28 3.68 -6.79 -9.58
C PHE A 28 2.58 -5.99 -10.29
N ASP A 29 1.86 -6.65 -11.20
CA ASP A 29 0.83 -6.03 -12.02
C ASP A 29 -0.34 -5.51 -11.16
N TYR A 30 -0.76 -6.28 -10.15
CA TYR A 30 -1.76 -5.83 -9.18
C TYR A 30 -1.29 -4.61 -8.40
N LEU A 31 -0.04 -4.61 -7.90
CA LEU A 31 0.51 -3.47 -7.15
C LEU A 31 0.59 -2.22 -8.04
N LEU A 32 1.02 -2.39 -9.29
CA LEU A 32 1.09 -1.33 -10.29
C LEU A 32 -0.30 -0.75 -10.54
N LYS A 33 -1.27 -1.56 -10.97
CA LYS A 33 -2.63 -1.10 -11.26
C LYS A 33 -3.31 -0.47 -10.06
N THR A 34 -3.14 -1.05 -8.87
CA THR A 34 -3.70 -0.50 -7.63
C THR A 34 -3.08 0.86 -7.33
N SER A 35 -1.75 0.98 -7.42
CA SER A 35 -1.08 2.26 -7.16
C SER A 35 -1.44 3.35 -8.19
N ARG A 36 -1.65 2.97 -9.45
CA ARG A 36 -2.15 3.89 -10.48
C ARG A 36 -3.53 4.42 -10.09
N ARG A 37 -4.42 3.50 -9.70
CA ARG A 37 -5.80 3.82 -9.33
C ARG A 37 -5.89 4.68 -8.08
N GLU A 38 -5.06 4.41 -7.08
CA GLU A 38 -5.12 5.06 -5.78
C GLU A 38 -4.42 6.43 -5.78
N SER A 39 -3.25 6.54 -6.40
CA SER A 39 -2.46 7.77 -6.29
C SER A 39 -1.83 8.27 -7.58
N ASP A 40 -2.09 7.62 -8.70
CA ASP A 40 -1.35 7.84 -9.94
C ASP A 40 0.17 7.66 -9.73
N HIS A 41 0.53 6.62 -8.97
CA HIS A 41 1.91 6.31 -8.57
C HIS A 41 2.64 7.39 -7.75
N ARG A 42 1.91 8.35 -7.17
CA ARG A 42 2.51 9.37 -6.30
C ARG A 42 2.61 8.84 -4.86
N PRO A 43 3.83 8.69 -4.30
CA PRO A 43 4.02 8.11 -2.97
C PRO A 43 3.69 9.07 -1.82
N ASP A 44 3.57 10.36 -2.10
CA ASP A 44 3.31 11.42 -1.12
C ASP A 44 1.88 11.98 -1.19
N LEU A 45 1.07 11.53 -2.16
CA LEU A 45 -0.29 12.01 -2.37
C LEU A 45 -1.13 11.84 -1.10
N ALA A 46 -1.79 12.92 -0.69
CA ALA A 46 -2.82 12.92 0.34
C ALA A 46 -4.17 13.14 -0.33
N ALA A 47 -5.19 12.40 0.09
CA ALA A 47 -6.55 12.62 -0.38
C ALA A 47 -7.20 13.81 0.33
N ASP A 48 -7.94 14.62 -0.41
CA ASP A 48 -8.74 15.69 0.17
C ASP A 48 -9.88 15.12 1.03
N GLY A 49 -10.00 15.59 2.27
CA GLY A 49 -11.11 15.23 3.16
C GLY A 49 -11.03 13.85 3.81
N SER A 50 -9.91 13.12 3.68
CA SER A 50 -9.68 11.87 4.42
C SER A 50 -8.24 11.77 4.91
N SER A 51 -7.95 10.76 5.73
CA SER A 51 -6.58 10.46 6.17
C SER A 51 -5.81 9.58 5.19
N ALA A 52 -6.39 9.23 4.04
CA ALA A 52 -5.77 8.36 3.05
C ALA A 52 -4.52 9.02 2.46
N LYS A 53 -3.40 8.29 2.46
CA LYS A 53 -2.11 8.80 1.97
C LYS A 53 -1.24 7.73 1.31
N GLY A 54 -0.47 8.14 0.31
CA GLY A 54 0.60 7.37 -0.32
C GLY A 54 0.14 6.46 -1.46
N LEU A 55 1.05 5.59 -1.93
CA LEU A 55 0.85 4.79 -3.15
C LEU A 55 -0.44 3.97 -3.16
N PHE A 56 -0.91 3.54 -2.00
CA PHE A 56 -2.08 2.68 -1.83
C PHE A 56 -3.16 3.34 -0.96
N GLN A 57 -3.07 4.66 -0.74
CA GLN A 57 -4.09 5.46 -0.06
C GLN A 57 -4.64 4.86 1.25
N PHE A 58 -3.77 4.26 2.07
CA PHE A 58 -4.18 3.72 3.37
C PHE A 58 -4.65 4.84 4.31
N VAL A 59 -5.85 4.70 4.88
CA VAL A 59 -6.35 5.56 5.97
C VAL A 59 -5.72 5.17 7.32
N ASP A 60 -5.68 6.11 8.27
CA ASP A 60 -4.97 5.95 9.55
C ASP A 60 -5.35 4.64 10.28
N GLN A 61 -6.64 4.33 10.40
CA GLN A 61 -7.11 3.17 11.17
C GLN A 61 -6.76 1.84 10.50
N THR A 62 -6.95 1.73 9.19
CA THR A 62 -6.54 0.54 8.43
C THR A 62 -5.03 0.36 8.48
N TRP A 63 -4.27 1.46 8.40
CA TRP A 63 -2.83 1.43 8.52
C TRP A 63 -2.36 0.94 9.89
N PHE A 64 -2.95 1.46 10.98
CA PHE A 64 -2.62 1.00 12.32
C PHE A 64 -2.94 -0.49 12.53
N GLU A 65 -4.12 -0.94 12.09
CA GLU A 65 -4.47 -2.36 12.16
C GLU A 65 -3.44 -3.22 11.42
N LEU A 66 -3.11 -2.81 10.20
CA LEU A 66 -2.23 -3.53 9.30
C LEU A 66 -0.79 -3.60 9.85
N VAL A 67 -0.24 -2.48 10.32
CA VAL A 67 1.08 -2.43 10.97
C VAL A 67 1.09 -3.26 12.24
N ARG A 68 0.06 -3.14 13.09
CA ARG A 68 -0.02 -3.95 14.32
C ARG A 68 -0.02 -5.44 14.02
N ARG A 69 -0.77 -5.87 13.01
CA ARG A 69 -0.97 -7.28 12.70
C ARG A 69 0.17 -7.89 11.91
N GLU A 70 0.58 -7.23 10.82
CA GLU A 70 1.55 -7.78 9.86
C GLU A 70 2.96 -7.24 10.07
N GLY A 71 3.09 -6.09 10.73
CA GLY A 71 4.37 -5.42 10.97
C GLY A 71 5.45 -6.33 11.57
N PRO A 72 5.17 -7.16 12.59
CA PRO A 72 6.17 -8.08 13.13
C PRO A 72 6.75 -9.05 12.09
N SER A 73 5.92 -9.50 11.12
CA SER A 73 6.35 -10.42 10.07
C SER A 73 7.29 -9.80 9.04
N VAL A 74 7.40 -8.47 9.01
CA VAL A 74 8.20 -7.71 8.05
C VAL A 74 9.18 -6.76 8.72
N GLY A 75 9.46 -6.96 10.01
CA GLY A 75 10.48 -6.21 10.74
C GLY A 75 10.04 -4.84 11.28
N LEU A 76 8.74 -4.62 11.43
CA LEU A 76 8.15 -3.44 12.06
C LEU A 76 7.61 -3.74 13.47
N GLU A 77 8.15 -4.74 14.19
CA GLU A 77 7.58 -5.17 15.48
C GLU A 77 7.55 -4.02 16.50
N ARG A 78 8.63 -3.23 16.59
CA ARG A 78 8.72 -2.06 17.48
C ARG A 78 7.62 -1.01 17.24
N PHE A 79 7.12 -0.91 16.02
CA PHE A 79 6.01 -0.01 15.70
C PHE A 79 4.67 -0.67 15.99
N ALA A 80 4.53 -1.95 15.69
CA ALA A 80 3.34 -2.74 15.98
C ALA A 80 3.00 -2.74 17.47
N GLU A 81 4.00 -2.87 18.35
CA GLU A 81 3.84 -2.89 19.80
C GLU A 81 3.30 -1.58 20.39
N LYS A 82 3.55 -0.45 19.71
CA LYS A 82 3.08 0.88 20.13
C LYS A 82 1.61 1.14 19.80
N ILE A 83 1.01 0.31 18.93
CA ILE A 83 -0.37 0.45 18.48
C ILE A 83 -1.26 -0.36 19.42
N VAL A 84 -2.15 0.31 20.15
CA VAL A 84 -3.06 -0.30 21.12
C VAL A 84 -4.52 -0.09 20.73
N ALA A 85 -5.42 -0.98 21.18
CA ALA A 85 -6.85 -0.78 20.98
C ALA A 85 -7.31 0.44 21.79
N ASP A 86 -8.18 1.26 21.21
CA ASP A 86 -8.68 2.49 21.84
C ASP A 86 -9.90 2.26 22.76
N GLY A 87 -10.35 1.00 22.87
CA GLY A 87 -11.56 0.61 23.62
C GLY A 87 -12.89 0.92 22.93
N LYS A 88 -12.86 1.50 21.71
CA LYS A 88 -14.02 1.90 20.91
C LYS A 88 -14.09 1.17 19.57
N GLY A 89 -13.28 0.13 19.40
CA GLY A 89 -13.18 -0.65 18.16
C GLY A 89 -12.20 -0.06 17.14
N GLY A 90 -11.34 0.86 17.55
CA GLY A 90 -10.25 1.42 16.76
C GLY A 90 -8.87 1.20 17.38
N TRP A 91 -7.88 1.81 16.76
CA TRP A 91 -6.46 1.76 17.13
C TRP A 91 -5.94 3.15 17.46
N THR A 92 -5.06 3.21 18.45
CA THR A 92 -4.38 4.44 18.87
C THR A 92 -2.90 4.19 19.18
N VAL A 93 -2.12 5.25 19.16
CA VAL A 93 -0.71 5.28 19.56
C VAL A 93 -0.57 6.41 20.57
N ALA A 94 -0.09 6.10 21.77
CA ALA A 94 -0.10 7.03 22.90
C ALA A 94 0.86 8.21 22.69
N ASP A 95 2.07 7.93 22.21
CA ASP A 95 3.09 8.94 21.95
C ASP A 95 2.82 9.60 20.56
N PRO A 96 2.62 10.93 20.49
CA PRO A 96 2.41 11.64 19.22
C PRO A 96 3.56 11.53 18.22
N ILE A 97 4.80 11.42 18.70
CA ILE A 97 6.01 11.25 17.86
C ILE A 97 5.98 9.87 17.23
N ASP A 98 5.70 8.83 18.02
CA ASP A 98 5.55 7.47 17.49
C ASP A 98 4.38 7.37 16.52
N ARG A 99 3.26 8.03 16.84
CA ARG A 99 2.09 8.11 15.95
C ARG A 99 2.49 8.70 14.60
N ALA A 100 3.20 9.83 14.59
CA ALA A 100 3.65 10.47 13.37
C ALA A 100 4.61 9.58 12.57
N LYS A 101 5.55 8.92 13.24
CA LYS A 101 6.49 7.96 12.62
C LYS A 101 5.78 6.77 11.98
N ILE A 102 4.82 6.16 12.68
CA ILE A 102 4.06 5.03 12.13
C ILE A 102 3.27 5.48 10.90
N LEU A 103 2.62 6.65 10.95
CA LEU A 103 1.82 7.16 9.84
C LEU A 103 2.65 7.61 8.63
N SER A 104 3.92 8.03 8.82
CA SER A 104 4.80 8.44 7.73
C SER A 104 5.27 7.26 6.88
N LEU A 105 5.29 6.04 7.42
CA LEU A 105 5.61 4.82 6.67
C LEU A 105 4.68 4.57 5.48
N ARG A 106 3.48 5.19 5.43
CA ARG A 106 2.56 5.11 4.28
C ARG A 106 3.11 5.75 3.02
N THR A 107 3.98 6.74 3.16
CA THR A 107 4.59 7.44 2.03
C THR A 107 5.92 6.84 1.60
N ASP A 108 6.38 5.82 2.31
CA ASP A 108 7.56 5.07 1.93
C ASP A 108 7.20 4.01 0.87
N PRO A 109 7.75 4.06 -0.35
CA PRO A 109 7.35 3.15 -1.42
C PRO A 109 7.55 1.68 -1.05
N LEU A 110 8.65 1.34 -0.37
CA LEU A 110 8.96 -0.04 -0.05
C LEU A 110 8.06 -0.55 1.08
N VAL A 111 7.95 0.20 2.18
CA VAL A 111 7.10 -0.21 3.31
C VAL A 111 5.64 -0.29 2.88
N SER A 112 5.13 0.74 2.20
CA SER A 112 3.73 0.76 1.75
C SER A 112 3.42 -0.38 0.76
N ALA A 113 4.32 -0.70 -0.17
CA ALA A 113 4.13 -1.81 -1.11
C ALA A 113 4.14 -3.18 -0.43
N VAL A 114 5.06 -3.43 0.51
CA VAL A 114 5.10 -4.69 1.25
C VAL A 114 3.84 -4.86 2.10
N MET A 115 3.42 -3.81 2.81
CA MET A 115 2.19 -3.86 3.60
C MET A 115 0.94 -4.02 2.71
N ALA A 116 0.90 -3.36 1.54
CA ALA A 116 -0.15 -3.59 0.54
C ALA A 116 -0.17 -5.03 0.04
N GLY A 117 1.00 -5.62 -0.23
CA GLY A 117 1.13 -7.03 -0.58
C GLY A 117 0.56 -7.95 0.50
N LYS A 118 0.91 -7.73 1.79
CA LYS A 118 0.36 -8.51 2.92
C LYS A 118 -1.15 -8.35 3.05
N PHE A 119 -1.66 -7.12 2.93
CA PHE A 119 -3.09 -6.82 2.98
C PHE A 119 -3.86 -7.52 1.86
N THR A 120 -3.34 -7.48 0.63
CA THR A 120 -3.92 -8.19 -0.52
C THR A 120 -3.95 -9.69 -0.31
N GLN A 121 -2.88 -10.30 0.22
CA GLN A 121 -2.87 -11.75 0.48
C GLN A 121 -3.86 -12.17 1.57
N ASP A 122 -4.05 -11.35 2.61
CA ASP A 122 -5.09 -11.61 3.62
C ASP A 122 -6.49 -11.54 3.00
N ASN A 123 -6.75 -10.53 2.17
CA ASN A 123 -7.99 -10.43 1.41
C ASN A 123 -8.18 -11.61 0.45
N ALA A 124 -7.12 -12.04 -0.23
CA ALA A 124 -7.16 -13.17 -1.16
C ALA A 124 -7.58 -14.46 -0.47
N ARG A 125 -6.99 -14.76 0.69
CA ARG A 125 -7.36 -15.93 1.50
C ARG A 125 -8.82 -15.88 1.91
N ARG A 126 -9.24 -14.78 2.55
CA ARG A 126 -10.62 -14.62 3.05
C ARG A 126 -11.68 -14.63 1.95
N LEU A 127 -11.38 -14.05 0.79
CA LEU A 127 -12.26 -14.12 -0.38
C LEU A 127 -12.29 -15.54 -0.95
N THR A 128 -11.16 -16.23 -1.03
CA THR A 128 -11.12 -17.62 -1.52
C THR A 128 -12.02 -18.53 -0.69
N ASP A 129 -11.96 -18.39 0.64
CA ASP A 129 -12.82 -19.15 1.56
C ASP A 129 -14.31 -18.89 1.34
N GLN A 130 -14.68 -17.66 0.93
CA GLN A 130 -16.06 -17.24 0.71
C GLN A 130 -16.57 -17.53 -0.70
N LEU A 131 -15.67 -17.52 -1.70
CA LEU A 131 -16.00 -17.70 -3.12
C LEU A 131 -15.84 -19.14 -3.60
N GLY A 132 -15.06 -19.97 -2.91
CA GLY A 132 -14.70 -21.32 -3.38
C GLY A 132 -13.77 -21.32 -4.59
N ARG A 133 -13.20 -20.17 -4.96
CA ARG A 133 -12.24 -19.97 -6.05
C ARG A 133 -11.31 -18.80 -5.74
N ALA A 134 -10.19 -18.72 -6.44
CA ALA A 134 -9.34 -17.54 -6.36
C ALA A 134 -10.12 -16.27 -6.80
N PRO A 135 -9.97 -15.14 -6.08
CA PRO A 135 -10.54 -13.87 -6.48
C PRO A 135 -9.76 -13.27 -7.67
N SER A 136 -10.46 -12.56 -8.54
CA SER A 136 -9.85 -11.71 -9.55
C SER A 136 -9.21 -10.45 -8.93
N GLU A 137 -8.35 -9.76 -9.68
CA GLU A 137 -7.74 -8.49 -9.23
C GLU A 137 -8.79 -7.44 -8.85
N GLY A 138 -9.87 -7.34 -9.64
CA GLY A 138 -10.98 -6.43 -9.33
C GLY A 138 -11.71 -6.79 -8.03
N GLU A 139 -11.86 -8.08 -7.73
CA GLU A 139 -12.47 -8.54 -6.47
C GLU A 139 -11.55 -8.31 -5.28
N LEU A 140 -10.24 -8.49 -5.45
CA LEU A 140 -9.23 -8.12 -4.45
C LEU A 140 -9.27 -6.62 -4.15
N TYR A 141 -9.41 -5.78 -5.18
CA TYR A 141 -9.57 -4.35 -5.00
C TYR A 141 -10.88 -4.00 -4.28
N ALA A 142 -11.99 -4.67 -4.62
CA ALA A 142 -13.25 -4.48 -3.90
C ALA A 142 -13.10 -4.80 -2.40
N ALA A 143 -12.33 -5.86 -2.06
CA ALA A 143 -12.00 -6.18 -0.67
C ALA A 143 -11.01 -5.21 -0.04
N HIS A 144 -10.12 -4.58 -0.82
CA HIS A 144 -9.28 -3.50 -0.31
C HIS A 144 -10.13 -2.34 0.21
N VAL A 145 -11.18 -1.97 -0.52
CA VAL A 145 -12.06 -0.84 -0.18
C VAL A 145 -13.09 -1.18 0.89
N LEU A 146 -13.76 -2.34 0.76
CA LEU A 146 -14.92 -2.69 1.60
C LEU A 146 -14.59 -3.70 2.72
N GLY A 147 -13.36 -4.19 2.75
CA GLY A 147 -13.03 -5.42 3.46
C GLY A 147 -13.61 -6.67 2.76
N PRO A 148 -13.09 -7.86 3.07
CA PRO A 148 -13.47 -9.10 2.38
C PRO A 148 -14.96 -9.46 2.60
N ALA A 149 -15.50 -9.26 3.81
CA ALA A 149 -16.92 -9.49 4.07
C ALA A 149 -17.82 -8.48 3.33
N GLY A 150 -17.40 -7.21 3.26
CA GLY A 150 -18.12 -6.17 2.52
C GLY A 150 -18.12 -6.43 1.01
N ALA A 151 -16.98 -6.86 0.46
CA ALA A 151 -16.84 -7.24 -0.94
C ALA A 151 -17.74 -8.43 -1.31
N THR A 152 -17.71 -9.52 -0.53
CA THR A 152 -18.60 -10.67 -0.75
C THR A 152 -20.08 -10.28 -0.64
N ARG A 153 -20.44 -9.39 0.29
CA ARG A 153 -21.79 -8.86 0.38
C ARG A 153 -22.16 -8.04 -0.86
N LEU A 154 -21.23 -7.25 -1.40
CA LEU A 154 -21.43 -6.49 -2.64
C LEU A 154 -21.63 -7.43 -3.83
N PHE A 155 -20.83 -8.49 -3.96
CA PHE A 155 -20.93 -9.44 -5.07
C PHE A 155 -22.31 -10.09 -5.11
N ARG A 156 -22.80 -10.52 -3.95
CA ARG A 156 -24.16 -11.07 -3.82
C ARG A 156 -25.21 -10.02 -4.18
N LEU A 157 -25.12 -8.83 -3.60
CA LEU A 157 -26.11 -7.77 -3.80
C LEU A 157 -26.15 -7.30 -5.26
N ALA A 158 -25.01 -7.21 -5.93
CA ALA A 158 -24.94 -6.87 -7.34
C ALA A 158 -25.56 -7.96 -8.23
N ALA A 159 -25.48 -9.22 -7.82
CA ALA A 159 -26.10 -10.34 -8.54
C ALA A 159 -27.63 -10.42 -8.30
N THR A 160 -28.11 -10.17 -7.09
CA THR A 160 -29.53 -10.36 -6.72
C THR A 160 -30.36 -9.09 -6.82
N GLU A 161 -29.77 -7.93 -6.50
CA GLU A 161 -30.45 -6.64 -6.42
C GLU A 161 -29.59 -5.52 -7.05
N PRO A 162 -29.23 -5.61 -8.35
CA PRO A 162 -28.28 -4.70 -9.01
C PRO A 162 -28.68 -3.22 -9.00
N ASN A 163 -29.97 -2.94 -8.82
CA ASN A 163 -30.53 -1.58 -8.81
C ASN A 163 -30.72 -1.02 -7.39
N ALA A 164 -30.40 -1.79 -6.35
CA ALA A 164 -30.51 -1.32 -4.97
C ALA A 164 -29.47 -0.23 -4.67
N PRO A 165 -29.81 0.85 -3.95
CA PRO A 165 -28.83 1.88 -3.58
C PRO A 165 -27.72 1.32 -2.68
N ALA A 166 -26.46 1.40 -3.14
CA ALA A 166 -25.33 0.81 -2.42
C ALA A 166 -25.09 1.45 -1.03
N VAL A 167 -25.47 2.72 -0.88
CA VAL A 167 -25.33 3.49 0.37
C VAL A 167 -26.15 2.91 1.53
N VAL A 168 -27.29 2.28 1.24
CA VAL A 168 -28.12 1.59 2.25
C VAL A 168 -27.39 0.36 2.76
N ALA A 169 -26.69 -0.31 1.86
CA ALA A 169 -25.98 -1.54 2.11
C ALA A 169 -24.63 -1.32 2.79
N PHE A 170 -23.94 -0.19 2.53
CA PHE A 170 -22.59 0.07 3.03
C PHE A 170 -22.44 1.49 3.60
N PRO A 171 -23.21 1.86 4.64
CA PRO A 171 -23.26 3.24 5.13
C PRO A 171 -21.90 3.74 5.64
N LYS A 172 -21.12 2.88 6.32
CA LYS A 172 -19.77 3.23 6.79
C LYS A 172 -18.81 3.51 5.63
N ALA A 173 -18.82 2.66 4.60
CA ALA A 173 -17.98 2.84 3.42
C ALA A 173 -18.40 4.05 2.59
N ALA A 174 -19.71 4.32 2.49
CA ALA A 174 -20.26 5.50 1.85
C ALA A 174 -19.84 6.81 2.53
N SER A 175 -19.87 6.83 3.87
CA SER A 175 -19.40 7.98 4.64
C SER A 175 -17.90 8.22 4.49
N ALA A 176 -17.10 7.15 4.40
CA ALA A 176 -15.65 7.26 4.25
C ALA A 176 -15.22 7.58 2.81
N ASN A 177 -16.01 7.19 1.81
CA ASN A 177 -15.66 7.26 0.39
C ASN A 177 -16.83 7.80 -0.46
N PRO A 178 -17.31 9.03 -0.23
CA PRO A 178 -18.51 9.53 -0.89
C PRO A 178 -18.40 9.51 -2.43
N GLY A 179 -17.22 9.76 -3.00
CA GLY A 179 -17.01 9.72 -4.45
C GLY A 179 -17.26 8.35 -5.10
N LEU A 180 -17.13 7.25 -4.35
CA LEU A 180 -17.45 5.91 -4.85
C LEU A 180 -18.96 5.64 -4.82
N PHE A 181 -19.65 6.21 -3.84
CA PHE A 181 -21.03 5.90 -3.49
C PHE A 181 -22.07 6.88 -4.04
N TYR A 182 -21.64 8.04 -4.52
CA TYR A 182 -22.50 9.06 -5.11
C TYR A 182 -21.99 9.48 -6.49
N ARG A 183 -22.92 9.83 -7.39
CA ARG A 183 -22.63 10.49 -8.67
C ARG A 183 -22.49 12.00 -8.47
N PRO A 184 -21.91 12.72 -9.45
CA PRO A 184 -22.07 14.17 -9.51
C PRO A 184 -23.56 14.55 -9.36
N GLY A 185 -23.85 15.50 -8.47
CA GLY A 185 -25.23 15.85 -8.11
C GLY A 185 -25.83 15.05 -6.94
N GLY A 186 -25.05 14.19 -6.27
CA GLY A 186 -25.44 13.57 -4.98
C GLY A 186 -26.33 12.33 -5.08
N GLN A 187 -26.64 11.86 -6.29
CA GLN A 187 -27.43 10.64 -6.47
C GLN A 187 -26.64 9.39 -6.08
N ALA A 188 -27.23 8.52 -5.26
CA ALA A 188 -26.60 7.27 -4.84
C ALA A 188 -26.36 6.32 -6.03
N VAL A 189 -25.19 5.69 -6.07
CA VAL A 189 -24.89 4.61 -7.01
C VAL A 189 -25.60 3.32 -6.60
N THR A 190 -25.91 2.49 -7.57
CA THR A 190 -26.49 1.17 -7.29
C THR A 190 -25.43 0.15 -6.88
N SER A 191 -25.85 -0.98 -6.33
CA SER A 191 -24.96 -2.11 -6.02
C SER A 191 -24.23 -2.65 -7.26
N GLY A 192 -24.93 -2.76 -8.39
CA GLY A 192 -24.34 -3.18 -9.67
C GLY A 192 -23.30 -2.20 -10.19
N GLU A 193 -23.57 -0.89 -10.08
CA GLU A 193 -22.61 0.14 -10.47
C GLU A 193 -21.41 0.19 -9.54
N LEU A 194 -21.61 0.06 -8.22
CA LEU A 194 -20.50 0.00 -7.26
C LEU A 194 -19.62 -1.22 -7.54
N PHE A 195 -20.22 -2.38 -7.83
CA PHE A 195 -19.50 -3.57 -8.24
C PHE A 195 -18.67 -3.32 -9.50
N ALA A 196 -19.27 -2.78 -10.55
CA ALA A 196 -18.57 -2.46 -11.79
C ALA A 196 -17.43 -1.45 -11.58
N ARG A 197 -17.65 -0.42 -10.74
CA ARG A 197 -16.62 0.56 -10.38
C ARG A 197 -15.45 -0.09 -9.66
N LEU A 198 -15.72 -0.89 -8.62
CA LEU A 198 -14.67 -1.48 -7.80
C LEU A 198 -13.89 -2.57 -8.54
N THR A 199 -14.56 -3.38 -9.36
CA THR A 199 -13.90 -4.48 -10.09
C THR A 199 -13.18 -4.03 -11.36
N ARG A 200 -13.39 -2.79 -11.81
CA ARG A 200 -12.64 -2.21 -12.94
C ARG A 200 -11.22 -1.84 -12.52
N MET A 201 -10.26 -2.68 -12.90
CA MET A 201 -8.84 -2.33 -12.80
C MET A 201 -8.45 -1.40 -13.96
N PRO A 202 -7.57 -0.42 -13.73
CA PRO A 202 -7.08 0.43 -14.80
C PRO A 202 -6.23 -0.37 -15.80
N ASP A 203 -6.33 -0.01 -17.08
CA ASP A 203 -5.36 -0.46 -18.07
C ASP A 203 -3.99 0.13 -17.75
N THR A 204 -2.94 -0.64 -18.01
CA THR A 204 -1.55 -0.19 -17.86
C THR A 204 -1.00 0.47 -19.12
N ASP A 205 -1.71 0.32 -20.23
CA ASP A 205 -1.30 0.83 -21.54
C ASP A 205 -1.66 2.31 -21.71
N GLY A 206 -0.80 3.05 -22.40
CA GLY A 206 -1.03 4.46 -22.74
C GLY A 206 -0.69 5.47 -21.65
N ASP A 207 -0.39 5.04 -20.43
CA ASP A 207 0.13 5.90 -19.36
C ASP A 207 1.67 5.90 -19.33
N PRO A 208 2.35 7.05 -19.55
CA PRO A 208 3.81 7.10 -19.60
C PRO A 208 4.50 6.72 -18.29
N THR A 209 3.94 7.10 -17.14
CA THR A 209 4.51 6.80 -15.82
C THR A 209 4.44 5.30 -15.54
N THR A 210 3.27 4.71 -15.75
CA THR A 210 3.02 3.27 -15.63
C THR A 210 3.97 2.48 -16.53
N SER A 211 4.15 2.93 -17.78
CA SER A 211 5.05 2.31 -18.76
C SER A 211 6.51 2.33 -18.30
N ARG A 212 6.98 3.43 -17.69
CA ARG A 212 8.35 3.56 -17.16
C ARG A 212 8.59 2.68 -15.94
N ILE A 213 7.63 2.62 -15.01
CA ILE A 213 7.70 1.72 -13.85
C ILE A 213 7.74 0.26 -14.32
N ALA A 214 6.89 -0.12 -15.28
CA ALA A 214 6.89 -1.47 -15.84
C ALA A 214 8.19 -1.81 -16.57
N ALA A 215 8.80 -0.86 -17.29
CA ALA A 215 10.10 -1.04 -17.93
C ALA A 215 11.22 -1.25 -16.89
N ALA A 216 11.30 -0.38 -15.89
CA ALA A 216 12.28 -0.53 -14.81
C ALA A 216 12.13 -1.87 -14.06
N HIS A 217 10.88 -2.33 -13.84
CA HIS A 217 10.63 -3.64 -13.26
C HIS A 217 11.16 -4.80 -14.13
N ARG A 218 10.98 -4.72 -15.46
CA ARG A 218 11.53 -5.72 -16.38
C ARG A 218 13.06 -5.77 -16.31
N ASP A 219 13.72 -4.61 -16.30
CA ASP A 219 15.18 -4.52 -16.21
C ASP A 219 15.72 -5.10 -14.90
N LEU A 220 15.04 -4.83 -13.78
CA LEU A 220 15.37 -5.43 -12.47
C LEU A 220 15.16 -6.95 -12.47
N SER A 221 14.07 -7.41 -13.09
CA SER A 221 13.69 -8.84 -13.14
C SER A 221 14.54 -9.66 -14.10
N ALA A 222 15.14 -9.05 -15.12
CA ALA A 222 16.03 -9.71 -16.07
C ALA A 222 17.27 -10.34 -15.41
N SER A 223 17.66 -9.86 -14.22
CA SER A 223 18.73 -10.46 -13.42
C SER A 223 18.39 -11.83 -12.81
N GLY A 224 17.10 -12.23 -12.82
CA GLY A 224 16.61 -13.50 -12.28
C GLY A 224 16.66 -13.62 -10.75
N SER A 225 17.25 -12.67 -10.03
CA SER A 225 17.35 -12.69 -8.58
C SER A 225 16.02 -12.32 -7.94
N LYS A 226 15.47 -13.22 -7.11
CA LYS A 226 14.37 -12.90 -6.19
C LYS A 226 14.94 -12.32 -4.90
N THR A 227 14.26 -11.33 -4.32
CA THR A 227 14.59 -10.84 -2.98
C THR A 227 13.79 -11.67 -1.97
N ASP A 228 14.48 -12.41 -1.10
CA ASP A 228 13.79 -13.20 -0.10
C ASP A 228 13.15 -12.32 1.00
N ALA A 229 12.16 -12.88 1.70
CA ALA A 229 11.40 -12.16 2.71
C ALA A 229 12.26 -11.67 3.89
N ALA A 230 13.36 -12.35 4.23
CA ALA A 230 14.23 -11.94 5.32
C ALA A 230 15.06 -10.71 4.92
N SER A 231 15.58 -10.67 3.68
CA SER A 231 16.23 -9.49 3.11
C SER A 231 15.29 -8.29 3.01
N VAL A 232 14.03 -8.50 2.61
CA VAL A 232 13.01 -7.44 2.63
C VAL A 232 12.72 -6.97 4.07
N ALA A 233 12.60 -7.87 5.04
CA ALA A 233 12.39 -7.48 6.44
C ALA A 233 13.57 -6.67 7.01
N LEU A 234 14.81 -7.01 6.64
CA LEU A 234 16.00 -6.24 7.01
C LEU A 234 15.97 -4.82 6.42
N LEU A 235 15.58 -4.71 5.16
CA LEU A 235 15.38 -3.45 4.48
C LEU A 235 14.34 -2.58 5.17
N LEU A 236 13.17 -3.14 5.45
CA LEU A 236 12.09 -2.44 6.16
C LEU A 236 12.54 -1.98 7.54
N ARG A 237 13.30 -2.80 8.28
CA ARG A 237 13.89 -2.39 9.57
C ARG A 237 14.81 -1.19 9.44
N ALA A 238 15.67 -1.18 8.43
CA ALA A 238 16.60 -0.08 8.17
C ALA A 238 15.86 1.21 7.78
N GLN A 239 14.86 1.10 6.89
CA GLN A 239 14.03 2.22 6.47
C GLN A 239 13.25 2.82 7.64
N ALA A 240 12.65 1.94 8.44
CA ALA A 240 11.98 2.28 9.67
C ALA A 240 12.92 2.95 10.69
N ALA A 241 14.22 2.60 10.73
CA ALA A 241 15.20 3.18 11.65
C ALA A 241 15.65 4.57 11.16
N ALA A 242 15.83 4.73 9.85
CA ALA A 242 16.13 6.02 9.23
C ALA A 242 14.99 7.04 9.48
N ALA A 243 13.73 6.61 9.43
CA ALA A 243 12.57 7.45 9.74
C ALA A 243 12.49 7.91 11.22
N VAL A 244 13.22 7.26 12.12
CA VAL A 244 13.18 7.51 13.57
C VAL A 244 14.25 8.53 14.02
N GLY A 245 15.24 8.82 13.17
CA GLY A 245 16.41 9.66 13.49
C GLY A 245 17.39 8.93 14.40
N GLU A 246 18.44 8.35 13.82
CA GLU A 246 19.60 7.75 14.50
C GLU A 246 19.28 6.63 15.52
N GLU A 247 18.83 5.46 15.05
CA GLU A 247 18.80 4.24 15.86
C GLU A 247 19.75 3.17 15.27
N LYS A 248 20.69 2.66 16.07
CA LYS A 248 21.69 1.68 15.63
C LYS A 248 21.02 0.37 15.19
N LEU A 249 21.28 -0.04 13.95
CA LEU A 249 20.90 -1.37 13.43
C LEU A 249 21.45 -2.45 14.37
N GLY A 250 20.55 -3.18 15.05
CA GLY A 250 20.91 -4.32 15.89
C GLY A 250 21.68 -5.39 15.09
N VAL A 251 22.73 -5.95 15.68
CA VAL A 251 23.82 -6.70 15.03
C VAL A 251 23.43 -8.12 14.51
N SER A 252 22.16 -8.52 14.50
CA SER A 252 21.79 -9.94 14.25
C SER A 252 21.16 -10.27 12.89
N ALA A 253 21.27 -9.41 11.87
CA ALA A 253 20.85 -9.76 10.51
C ALA A 253 22.07 -10.04 9.64
N GLY A 254 22.10 -11.20 8.98
CA GLY A 254 23.15 -11.55 8.02
C GLY A 254 23.36 -10.45 6.97
N ARG A 255 24.57 -10.34 6.42
CA ARG A 255 24.91 -9.28 5.45
C ARG A 255 24.01 -9.40 4.21
N PRO A 256 23.40 -8.30 3.73
CA PRO A 256 22.65 -8.28 2.48
C PRO A 256 23.54 -8.73 1.30
N THR A 257 22.97 -9.50 0.37
CA THR A 257 23.63 -9.90 -0.89
C THR A 257 23.87 -8.69 -1.80
N ALA A 258 24.64 -8.85 -2.87
CA ALA A 258 24.86 -7.77 -3.86
C ALA A 258 23.55 -7.38 -4.59
N ALA A 259 22.66 -8.34 -4.83
CA ALA A 259 21.34 -8.09 -5.39
C ALA A 259 20.45 -7.34 -4.38
N ASP A 260 20.50 -7.72 -3.11
CA ASP A 260 19.82 -6.98 -2.04
C ASP A 260 20.35 -5.56 -1.99
N ARG A 261 21.67 -5.34 -1.99
CA ARG A 261 22.28 -3.99 -1.97
C ARG A 261 21.87 -3.15 -3.16
N ARG A 262 21.81 -3.70 -4.37
CA ARG A 262 21.35 -2.94 -5.54
C ARG A 262 19.87 -2.57 -5.42
N LEU A 263 19.06 -3.45 -4.84
CA LEU A 263 17.64 -3.19 -4.61
C LEU A 263 17.44 -2.23 -3.44
N VAL A 264 18.28 -2.31 -2.41
CA VAL A 264 18.44 -1.33 -1.32
C VAL A 264 18.78 0.02 -1.91
N GLU A 265 19.80 0.14 -2.75
CA GLU A 265 20.22 1.39 -3.40
C GLU A 265 19.11 1.96 -4.30
N THR A 266 18.37 1.10 -5.00
CA THR A 266 17.24 1.52 -5.84
C THR A 266 16.04 1.96 -4.99
N ALA A 267 15.76 1.26 -3.88
CA ALA A 267 14.66 1.55 -2.96
C ALA A 267 14.94 2.74 -2.03
N LEU A 268 16.19 2.91 -1.61
CA LEU A 268 16.68 3.94 -0.68
C LEU A 268 17.24 5.18 -1.37
N GLY A 269 17.30 5.21 -2.72
CA GLY A 269 18.13 6.12 -3.54
C GLY A 269 18.49 7.46 -2.87
N ASP A 270 19.80 7.71 -2.73
CA ASP A 270 20.44 8.79 -1.98
C ASP A 270 19.64 9.29 -0.77
N THR A 271 20.13 8.95 0.41
CA THR A 271 19.73 9.49 1.71
C THR A 271 19.85 11.02 1.71
N ALA A 272 18.88 11.70 1.13
CA ALA A 272 18.61 13.11 1.29
C ALA A 272 17.12 13.19 1.63
N ILE A 273 16.85 13.10 2.92
CA ILE A 273 15.58 13.52 3.49
C ILE A 273 15.34 14.97 3.03
N PRO A 274 14.30 15.29 2.25
CA PRO A 274 13.89 16.67 2.06
C PRO A 274 13.34 17.16 3.40
N GLY A 275 14.15 17.91 4.15
CA GLY A 275 13.77 18.41 5.47
C GLY A 275 14.90 18.71 6.46
N ALA A 276 16.15 18.29 6.18
CA ALA A 276 17.30 18.76 6.92
C ALA A 276 17.84 20.04 6.25
N SER A 277 17.20 21.18 6.50
CA SER A 277 17.88 22.46 6.26
C SER A 277 18.99 22.60 7.28
N ASP A 278 20.20 22.84 6.78
CA ASP A 278 21.38 23.22 7.57
C ASP A 278 21.00 24.25 8.64
N ALA A 279 21.13 23.83 9.89
CA ALA A 279 21.10 24.72 11.03
C ALA A 279 22.21 24.32 12.00
N VAL A 280 23.47 24.36 11.55
CA VAL A 280 24.63 24.66 12.40
C VAL A 280 25.75 25.30 11.56
N GLY A 281 26.04 26.57 11.84
CA GLY A 281 27.43 27.04 11.92
C GLY A 281 27.91 28.12 10.94
N ALA A 282 27.44 29.36 11.09
CA ALA A 282 28.24 30.55 11.43
C ALA A 282 27.36 31.81 11.39
#